data_AF-A0A349E3V2-F1
#
_entry.id   AF-A0A349E3V2-F1
#
_cell.length_a   1.000
_cell.length_b   1.000
_cell.length_c   1.000
_cell.angle_alpha   90.00
_cell.angle_beta   90.00
_cell.angle_gamma   90.00
#
_symmetry.space_group_name_H-M   'P 1'
#
loop_
_entity.id
_entity.type
_entity.pdbx_description
1 polymer ?
#
loop_
_entity_poly.entity_id
_entity_poly.type
_entity_poly.pdbx_seq_one_letter_code
_entity_poly.pdbx_strand_id
1 'polypeptide(L)'
;MIKKITEEEADQLAVGADEFPVITKEENEGSESAVCLKKLPAGYLLGVSCDTKDLFDLYYSEDYELIKDKCDFHIALMKAKGHPFENVE
;
A
#
# COMPACT_ATOMS: atom_id res chain seq x y z
N MET A 1 1.61 -11.28 10.59
CA MET A 1 0.20 -10.80 10.62
C MET A 1 0.15 -9.41 10.01
N ILE A 2 -0.86 -9.10 9.21
CA ILE A 2 -1.03 -7.77 8.59
C ILE A 2 -1.88 -6.91 9.51
N LYS A 3 -1.43 -5.67 9.76
CA LYS A 3 -2.16 -4.68 10.54
C LYS A 3 -2.52 -3.50 9.66
N LYS A 4 -3.75 -3.01 9.73
CA LYS A 4 -4.11 -1.70 9.18
C LYS A 4 -3.64 -0.63 10.15
N ILE A 5 -2.96 0.39 9.66
CA ILE A 5 -2.39 1.47 10.47
C ILE A 5 -2.80 2.84 9.93
N THR A 6 -2.63 3.88 10.74
CA THR A 6 -2.84 5.27 10.31
C THR A 6 -1.58 5.87 9.67
N GLU A 7 -1.73 7.04 9.06
CA GLU A 7 -0.60 7.84 8.57
C GLU A 7 0.38 8.19 9.70
N GLU A 8 -0.14 8.60 10.87
CA GLU A 8 0.69 8.92 12.03
C GLU A 8 1.53 7.72 12.50
N GLU A 9 0.96 6.50 12.47
CA GLU A 9 1.69 5.28 12.81
C GLU A 9 2.76 4.96 11.74
N ALA A 10 2.45 5.16 10.46
CA ALA A 10 3.41 4.97 9.38
C ALA A 10 4.59 5.95 9.46
N ASP A 11 4.31 7.20 9.83
CA ASP A 11 5.32 8.23 10.05
C ASP A 11 6.23 7.89 11.22
N GLN A 12 5.68 7.38 12.32
CA GLN A 12 6.48 6.90 13.45
C GLN A 12 7.39 5.72 13.07
N LEU A 13 6.91 4.79 12.24
CA LEU A 13 7.70 3.67 11.72
C LEU A 13 8.75 4.10 10.70
N ALA A 14 8.58 5.27 10.10
CA ALA A 14 9.49 5.88 9.14
C ALA A 14 10.63 6.69 9.81
N VAL A 15 10.55 6.96 11.11
CA VAL A 15 11.59 7.71 11.85
C VAL A 15 12.94 6.98 11.79
N GLY A 16 13.96 7.65 11.26
CA GLY A 16 15.32 7.12 11.14
C GLY A 16 15.60 6.30 9.89
N ALA A 17 14.72 6.34 8.89
CA ALA A 17 14.97 5.76 7.57
C ALA A 17 15.28 6.86 6.55
N ASP A 18 16.55 6.98 6.16
CA ASP A 18 17.07 8.01 5.25
C ASP A 18 16.54 7.87 3.81
N GLU A 19 16.39 6.65 3.30
CA GLU A 19 15.82 6.37 1.99
C GLU A 19 15.11 5.01 2.01
N PHE A 20 13.92 4.97 1.42
CA PHE A 20 13.10 3.78 1.43
C PHE A 20 13.09 3.14 0.04
N PRO A 21 13.55 1.89 -0.09
CA PRO A 21 13.38 1.19 -1.35
C PRO A 21 11.89 0.87 -1.52
N VAL A 22 11.29 1.52 -2.51
CA VAL A 22 9.99 1.14 -3.05
C VAL A 22 10.19 -0.19 -3.75
N ILE A 23 9.53 -1.22 -3.24
CA ILE A 23 9.64 -2.58 -3.76
C ILE A 23 8.76 -2.73 -5.01
N THR A 24 7.56 -2.17 -4.95
CA THR A 24 6.59 -2.22 -6.05
C THR A 24 5.74 -0.96 -5.99
N LYS A 25 5.70 -0.20 -7.09
CA LYS A 25 4.73 0.89 -7.30
C LYS A 25 4.01 0.60 -8.60
N GLU A 26 2.69 0.55 -8.57
CA GLU A 26 1.88 0.44 -9.77
C GLU A 26 0.86 1.59 -9.76
N GLU A 27 0.94 2.42 -10.79
CA GLU A 27 0.05 3.55 -11.05
C GLU A 27 -0.79 3.19 -12.29
N ASN A 28 -2.09 3.47 -12.24
CA ASN A 28 -2.95 3.27 -13.41
C ASN A 28 -3.10 4.61 -14.15
N GLU A 29 -2.77 4.67 -15.43
CA GLU A 29 -2.92 5.91 -16.22
C GLU A 29 -4.39 6.32 -16.41
N GLY A 30 -5.35 5.42 -16.14
CA GLY A 30 -6.80 5.67 -16.27
C GLY A 30 -7.53 6.04 -14.98
N SER A 31 -6.85 6.01 -13.83
CA SER A 31 -7.43 6.40 -12.53
C SER A 31 -6.34 6.95 -11.63
N GLU A 32 -6.66 7.92 -10.78
CA GLU A 32 -5.73 8.41 -9.74
C GLU A 32 -5.63 7.38 -8.60
N SER A 33 -5.31 6.14 -8.93
CA SER A 33 -5.14 5.01 -8.01
C SER A 33 -3.68 4.57 -8.01
N ALA A 34 -3.16 4.28 -6.81
CA ALA A 34 -1.82 3.76 -6.66
C ALA A 34 -1.79 2.63 -5.61
N VAL A 35 -0.93 1.65 -5.87
CA VAL A 35 -0.54 0.65 -4.87
C VAL A 35 0.97 0.70 -4.74
N CYS A 36 1.45 0.90 -3.51
CA CYS A 36 2.87 1.06 -3.21
C CYS A 36 3.28 0.18 -2.04
N LEU A 37 4.28 -0.67 -2.24
CA LEU A 37 4.92 -1.46 -1.19
C LEU A 37 6.32 -0.91 -0.92
N LYS A 38 6.59 -0.58 0.34
CA LYS A 38 7.77 0.11 0.81
C LYS A 38 8.44 -0.68 1.93
N LYS A 39 9.76 -0.85 1.87
CA LYS A 39 10.51 -1.48 2.98
C LYS A 39 10.85 -0.44 4.04
N LEU A 40 10.60 -0.76 5.30
CA LEU A 40 11.01 0.00 6.47
C LEU A 40 12.09 -0.79 7.25
N PRO A 41 12.85 -0.15 8.16
CA PRO A 41 13.80 -0.87 9.03
C PRO A 41 13.12 -1.93 9.90
N ALA A 42 11.91 -1.64 10.37
CA ALA A 42 11.13 -2.52 11.23
C ALA A 42 10.31 -3.57 10.47
N GLY A 43 10.09 -3.41 9.17
CA GLY A 43 9.19 -4.28 8.40
C GLY A 43 8.84 -3.72 7.03
N TYR A 44 7.59 -3.85 6.63
CA TYR A 44 7.10 -3.47 5.31
C TYR A 44 5.77 -2.74 5.42
N LEU A 45 5.63 -1.69 4.63
CA LEU A 45 4.46 -0.82 4.57
C LEU A 45 3.84 -0.89 3.18
N LEU A 46 2.54 -1.15 3.12
CA LEU A 46 1.74 -1.13 1.90
C LEU A 46 0.76 0.03 1.97
N GLY A 47 0.85 0.94 1.01
CA GLY A 47 -0.12 2.00 0.78
C GLY A 47 -0.99 1.71 -0.43
N VAL A 48 -2.28 1.97 -0.27
CA VAL A 48 -3.30 1.78 -1.30
C VAL A 48 -4.13 3.05 -1.36
N SER A 49 -4.15 3.73 -2.50
CA SER A 49 -4.90 4.97 -2.70
C SER A 49 -5.81 4.91 -3.92
N CYS A 50 -6.88 5.69 -3.87
CA CYS A 50 -7.78 5.97 -4.98
C CYS A 50 -8.37 7.37 -4.79
N ASP A 51 -7.73 8.37 -5.40
CA ASP A 51 -8.05 9.78 -5.20
C ASP A 51 -9.44 10.12 -5.77
N THR A 52 -9.83 9.48 -6.88
CA THR A 52 -11.18 9.64 -7.48
C THR A 52 -12.32 9.28 -6.53
N LYS A 53 -12.04 8.50 -5.48
CA LYS A 53 -13.01 8.05 -4.49
C LYS A 53 -12.66 8.52 -3.08
N ASP A 54 -11.61 9.35 -2.93
CA ASP A 54 -11.09 9.84 -1.65
C ASP A 54 -10.82 8.69 -0.65
N LEU A 55 -10.20 7.62 -1.14
CA LEU A 55 -9.90 6.44 -0.33
C LEU A 55 -8.40 6.21 -0.19
N PHE A 56 -7.98 5.95 1.04
CA PHE A 56 -6.60 5.68 1.38
C PHE A 56 -6.50 4.68 2.52
N ASP A 57 -5.74 3.61 2.30
CA ASP A 57 -5.47 2.57 3.30
C ASP A 57 -3.97 2.31 3.43
N LEU A 58 -3.49 2.19 4.66
CA LEU A 58 -2.14 1.78 5.00
C LEU A 58 -2.14 0.46 5.77
N TYR A 59 -1.23 -0.43 5.39
CA TYR A 59 -1.03 -1.72 6.01
C TYR A 59 0.44 -1.93 6.35
N TYR A 60 0.70 -2.57 7.49
CA TYR A 60 2.04 -2.92 7.94
C TYR A 60 2.17 -4.41 8.26
N SER A 61 3.32 -4.99 7.91
CA SER A 61 3.73 -6.29 8.40
C SER A 61 5.24 -6.40 8.48
N GLU A 62 5.75 -7.15 9.47
CA GLU A 62 7.15 -7.56 9.54
C GLU A 62 7.44 -8.71 8.55
N ASP A 63 6.40 -9.37 8.06
CA ASP A 63 6.47 -10.50 7.14
C ASP A 63 6.31 -10.03 5.69
N TYR A 64 7.36 -10.28 4.89
CA TYR A 64 7.41 -9.89 3.49
C TYR A 64 6.39 -10.64 2.63
N GLU A 65 6.22 -11.95 2.83
CA GLU A 65 5.35 -12.74 1.96
C GLU A 65 3.89 -12.34 2.19
N LEU A 66 3.50 -12.17 3.45
CA LEU A 66 2.14 -11.74 3.79
C LEU A 66 1.79 -10.37 3.21
N ILE A 67 2.67 -9.38 3.35
CA ILE A 67 2.39 -8.03 2.82
C ILE A 67 2.45 -8.01 1.30
N LYS A 68 3.30 -8.85 0.68
CA LYS A 68 3.41 -8.96 -0.77
C LYS A 68 2.14 -9.58 -1.35
N ASP A 69 1.62 -10.64 -0.75
CA ASP A 69 0.35 -11.25 -1.19
C ASP A 69 -0.81 -10.25 -1.12
N LYS A 70 -0.83 -9.40 -0.07
CA LYS A 70 -1.80 -8.31 0.05
C LYS A 70 -1.59 -7.22 -1.02
N CYS A 71 -0.34 -6.89 -1.34
CA CYS A 71 -0.01 -5.95 -2.42
C CYS A 71 -0.47 -6.49 -3.78
N ASP A 72 -0.12 -7.73 -4.11
CA ASP A 72 -0.51 -8.40 -5.36
C ASP A 72 -2.04 -8.48 -5.50
N PHE A 73 -2.75 -8.70 -4.39
CA PHE A 73 -4.21 -8.66 -4.34
C PHE A 73 -4.79 -7.30 -4.75
N HIS A 74 -4.30 -6.20 -4.17
CA HIS A 74 -4.76 -4.85 -4.52
C HIS A 74 -4.39 -4.45 -5.96
N ILE A 75 -3.22 -4.88 -6.44
CA ILE A 75 -2.81 -4.72 -7.84
C ILE A 75 -3.75 -5.49 -8.77
N ALA A 76 -4.11 -6.73 -8.44
CA ALA A 76 -5.03 -7.53 -9.24
C ALA A 76 -6.43 -6.88 -9.30
N LEU A 77 -6.92 -6.33 -8.19
CA LEU A 77 -8.17 -5.54 -8.16
C LEU A 77 -8.09 -4.32 -9.06
N MET A 78 -6.98 -3.57 -8.98
CA MET A 78 -6.76 -2.38 -9.81
C MET A 78 -6.76 -2.72 -11.30
N LYS A 79 -6.11 -3.83 -11.70
CA LYS A 79 -6.12 -4.32 -13.09
C LYS A 79 -7.50 -4.78 -13.55
N ALA A 80 -8.30 -5.36 -12.66
CA ALA A 80 -9.61 -5.91 -13.01
C ALA A 80 -10.73 -4.85 -13.01
N LYS A 81 -10.71 -3.91 -12.07
CA LYS A 81 -11.80 -2.95 -11.81
C LYS A 81 -11.42 -1.49 -12.04
N GLY A 82 -10.15 -1.18 -12.26
CA GLY A 82 -9.64 0.19 -12.36
C GLY A 82 -9.40 0.87 -11.01
N HIS A 83 -9.68 0.22 -9.88
CA HIS A 83 -9.39 0.71 -8.53
C HIS A 83 -8.91 -0.42 -7.61
N PRO A 84 -8.07 -0.13 -6.60
CA PRO A 84 -7.44 -1.17 -5.78
C PRO A 84 -8.29 -1.64 -4.59
N PHE A 85 -9.49 -1.11 -4.39
CA PHE A 85 -10.36 -1.44 -3.25
C PHE A 85 -11.46 -2.45 -3.61
N GLU A 86 -11.88 -3.32 -2.69
CA GLU A 86 -12.90 -4.34 -2.97
C GLU A 86 -14.33 -3.78 -3.05
N ASN A 87 -14.68 -2.86 -2.14
CA ASN A 87 -16.04 -2.41 -1.85
C ASN A 87 -16.23 -0.92 -2.18
N VAL A 88 -15.95 -0.52 -3.42
CA VAL A 88 -16.16 0.85 -3.87
C VAL A 88 -17.17 0.80 -5.00
N GLU A 89 -18.41 1.20 -4.70
CA GLU A 89 -19.49 1.39 -5.67
C GLU A 89 -19.34 2.72 -6.43
#